data_AF-A0A8S3ADB0-F1
#
_entry.id   AF-A0A8S3ADB0-F1
#
_cell.length_a   1.000
_cell.length_b   1.000
_cell.length_c   1.000
_cell.angle_alpha   90.00
_cell.angle_beta   90.00
_cell.angle_gamma   90.00
#
_symmetry.space_group_name_H-M   'P 1'
#
loop_
_entity.id
_entity.type
_entity.pdbx_description
1 polymer ?
#
loop_
_entity_poly.entity_id
_entity_poly.type
_entity_poly.pdbx_seq_one_letter_code
_entity_poly.pdbx_strand_id
1 'polypeptide(L)'
;IGASDTVGIGTLNPSRDGWVPKFESLICAEQTINLGRSGSTVSDAIHQQLPKVFNYKPNVITIWLAVNDFNRQVYNKSILNSYTSNFK
;
A
#
# COMPACT_ATOMS: atom_id res chain seq x y z
N ILE A 1 -1.10 2.22 -1.79
CA ILE A 1 -0.48 0.86 -1.83
C ILE A 1 -0.53 0.25 -0.43
N GLY A 2 -0.56 -1.08 -0.30
CA GLY A 2 -0.70 -1.71 1.00
C GLY A 2 -0.95 -3.21 0.99
N ALA A 3 -1.34 -3.74 2.16
CA ALA A 3 -1.60 -5.16 2.39
C ALA A 3 -3.11 -5.49 2.42
N SER A 4 -3.51 -6.54 3.15
CA SER A 4 -4.89 -7.03 3.23
C SER A 4 -5.86 -6.00 3.80
N ASP A 5 -5.42 -5.17 4.74
CA ASP A 5 -6.21 -4.08 5.30
C ASP A 5 -6.57 -3.04 4.23
N THR A 6 -5.62 -2.68 3.36
CA THR A 6 -5.86 -1.81 2.20
C THR A 6 -6.78 -2.47 1.18
N VAL A 7 -6.71 -3.80 0.99
CA VAL A 7 -7.67 -4.55 0.17
C VAL A 7 -9.09 -4.51 0.77
N GLY A 8 -9.22 -4.30 2.09
CA GLY A 8 -10.49 -4.33 2.82
C GLY A 8 -10.87 -5.71 3.35
N ILE A 9 -9.90 -6.62 3.49
CA ILE A 9 -10.12 -7.94 4.10
C ILE A 9 -10.62 -7.77 5.54
N GLY A 10 -11.66 -8.53 5.90
CA GLY A 10 -12.33 -8.43 7.20
C GLY A 10 -13.57 -7.52 7.19
N THR A 11 -13.82 -6.81 6.09
CA THR A 11 -15.08 -6.06 5.89
C THR A 11 -16.10 -6.89 5.11
N LEU A 12 -17.40 -6.58 5.29
CA LEU A 12 -18.48 -7.24 4.54
C LEU A 12 -18.49 -6.83 3.06
N ASN A 13 -18.23 -5.55 2.78
CA ASN A 13 -18.17 -5.03 1.42
C ASN A 13 -16.91 -4.19 1.21
N PRO A 14 -15.78 -4.79 0.78
CA PRO A 14 -14.49 -4.09 0.69
C PRO A 14 -14.48 -2.83 -0.18
N SER A 15 -15.32 -2.75 -1.21
CA SER A 15 -15.43 -1.56 -2.08
C SER A 15 -16.18 -0.38 -1.44
N ARG A 16 -16.77 -0.57 -0.26
CA ARG A 16 -17.54 0.46 0.45
C ARG A 16 -17.10 0.64 1.90
N ASP A 17 -16.87 -0.48 2.60
CA ASP A 17 -16.74 -0.52 4.05
C ASP A 17 -15.27 -0.49 4.51
N GLY A 18 -14.33 -0.75 3.60
CA GLY A 18 -12.89 -0.62 3.81
C GLY A 18 -12.45 0.82 4.03
N TRP A 19 -11.24 1.01 4.58
CA TRP A 19 -10.75 2.36 4.88
C TRP A 19 -10.45 3.17 3.61
N VAL A 20 -10.04 2.54 2.50
CA VAL A 20 -9.74 3.23 1.24
C VAL A 20 -10.96 3.95 0.66
N PRO A 21 -12.11 3.30 0.42
CA PRO A 21 -13.30 4.00 -0.09
C PRO A 21 -13.87 5.01 0.92
N LYS A 22 -13.74 4.75 2.24
CA LYS A 22 -14.12 5.73 3.27
C LYS A 22 -13.23 6.97 3.24
N PHE A 23 -11.92 6.79 3.10
CA PHE A 23 -10.96 7.87 3.00
C PHE A 23 -11.18 8.69 1.74
N GLU A 24 -11.36 8.03 0.58
CA GLU A 24 -11.76 8.65 -0.69
C GLU A 24 -12.97 9.56 -0.52
N SER A 25 -14.02 9.07 0.13
CA SER A 25 -15.23 9.84 0.40
C SER A 25 -14.97 11.05 1.30
N LEU A 26 -14.17 10.90 2.35
CA LEU A 26 -13.86 11.96 3.32
C LEU A 26 -13.05 13.11 2.69
N ILE A 27 -12.12 12.80 1.79
CA ILE A 27 -11.30 13.82 1.12
C ILE A 27 -11.90 14.30 -0.20
N CYS A 28 -13.04 13.74 -0.61
CA CYS A 28 -13.67 14.00 -1.90
C CYS A 28 -12.69 13.82 -3.08
N ALA A 29 -11.90 12.74 -3.06
CA ALA A 29 -10.97 12.48 -4.15
C ALA A 29 -11.72 12.22 -5.46
N GLU A 30 -11.27 12.86 -6.54
CA GLU A 30 -11.84 12.64 -7.87
C GLU A 30 -11.61 11.21 -8.38
N GLN A 31 -10.48 10.61 -7.97
CA GLN A 31 -10.13 9.24 -8.31
C GLN A 31 -9.24 8.63 -7.24
N THR A 32 -9.54 7.39 -6.84
CA THR A 32 -8.67 6.57 -5.99
C THR A 32 -8.31 5.27 -6.68
N ILE A 33 -7.03 4.90 -6.64
CA ILE A 33 -6.53 3.63 -7.17
C ILE A 33 -6.00 2.78 -6.02
N ASN A 34 -6.72 1.70 -5.72
CA ASN A 34 -6.31 0.75 -4.71
C ASN A 34 -5.41 -0.33 -5.31
N LEU A 35 -4.11 -0.24 -5.03
CA LEU A 35 -3.11 -1.22 -5.46
C LEU A 35 -2.74 -2.23 -4.35
N GLY A 36 -3.52 -2.29 -3.27
CA GLY A 36 -3.26 -3.19 -2.15
C GLY A 36 -3.24 -4.67 -2.57
N ARG A 37 -2.37 -5.46 -1.95
CA ARG A 37 -2.28 -6.90 -2.16
C ARG A 37 -2.15 -7.63 -0.82
N SER A 38 -3.09 -8.51 -0.53
CA SER A 38 -3.11 -9.28 0.71
C SER A 38 -1.81 -10.06 0.91
N GLY A 39 -1.28 -10.04 2.13
CA GLY A 39 -0.05 -10.74 2.49
C GLY A 39 1.24 -10.09 1.98
N SER A 40 1.20 -8.93 1.29
CA SER A 40 2.41 -8.24 0.85
C SER A 40 3.25 -7.74 2.03
N THR A 41 4.56 -8.01 1.96
CA THR A 41 5.60 -7.32 2.72
C THR A 41 5.93 -5.97 2.08
N VAL A 42 6.79 -5.17 2.72
CA VAL A 42 7.34 -3.95 2.12
C VAL A 42 8.11 -4.29 0.83
N SER A 43 8.95 -5.33 0.86
CA SER A 43 9.70 -5.77 -0.32
C SER A 43 8.77 -6.14 -1.49
N ASP A 44 7.69 -6.88 -1.21
CA ASP A 44 6.70 -7.23 -2.24
C ASP A 44 6.06 -5.98 -2.86
N ALA A 45 5.66 -5.02 -2.03
CA ALA A 45 5.01 -3.80 -2.49
C ALA A 45 5.93 -2.97 -3.40
N ILE A 46 7.23 -2.91 -3.08
CA ILE A 46 8.20 -2.19 -3.90
C ILE A 46 8.37 -2.83 -5.28
N HIS A 47 8.39 -4.16 -5.35
CA HIS A 47 8.57 -4.84 -6.64
C HIS A 47 7.27 -4.94 -7.46
N GLN A 48 6.10 -4.99 -6.81
CA GLN A 48 4.85 -5.40 -7.47
C GLN A 48 3.78 -4.31 -7.51
N GLN A 49 3.81 -3.35 -6.58
CA GLN A 49 2.81 -2.29 -6.46
C GLN A 49 3.39 -0.94 -6.90
N LEU A 50 4.56 -0.56 -6.38
CA LEU A 50 5.18 0.75 -6.61
C LEU A 50 5.42 1.08 -8.10
N PRO A 51 5.92 0.17 -8.96
CA PRO A 51 6.13 0.48 -10.38
C PRO A 51 4.84 0.86 -11.10
N LYS A 52 3.70 0.30 -10.66
CA LYS A 52 2.39 0.61 -11.22
C LYS A 52 1.92 2.00 -10.81
N VAL A 53 2.29 2.48 -9.62
CA VAL A 53 1.92 3.81 -9.11
C VAL A 53 2.35 4.90 -10.10
N PHE A 54 3.57 4.81 -10.64
CA PHE A 54 4.12 5.82 -11.54
C PHE A 54 3.37 5.92 -12.88
N ASN A 55 2.72 4.85 -13.33
CA ASN A 55 1.89 4.88 -14.54
C ASN A 55 0.63 5.73 -14.38
N TYR A 56 0.18 5.96 -13.14
CA TYR A 56 -1.04 6.70 -12.84
C TYR A 56 -0.81 8.17 -12.48
N LYS A 57 0.45 8.62 -12.33
CA LYS A 57 0.81 10.02 -11.99
C LYS A 57 -0.02 10.61 -10.83
N PRO A 58 -0.08 9.96 -9.66
CA PRO A 58 -0.92 10.42 -8.56
C PRO A 58 -0.40 11.71 -7.91
N ASN A 59 -1.31 12.54 -7.39
CA ASN A 59 -0.97 13.70 -6.56
C ASN A 59 -0.65 13.32 -5.11
N VAL A 60 -1.24 12.22 -4.62
CA VAL A 60 -1.06 11.72 -3.25
C VAL A 60 -0.89 10.20 -3.30
N ILE A 61 0.08 9.69 -2.54
CA ILE A 61 0.32 8.26 -2.38
C ILE A 61 0.18 7.91 -0.89
N THR A 62 -0.76 7.03 -0.57
CA THR A 62 -0.88 6.41 0.76
C THR A 62 -0.12 5.08 0.79
N ILE A 63 0.60 4.83 1.88
CA ILE A 63 1.38 3.60 2.09
C ILE A 63 1.02 3.04 3.46
N TRP A 64 0.42 1.84 3.48
CA TRP A 64 0.10 1.14 4.73
C TRP A 64 0.58 -0.31 4.69
N LEU A 65 1.80 -0.52 5.21
CA LEU A 65 2.56 -1.77 5.16
C LEU A 65 3.42 -1.87 6.42
N ALA A 66 3.55 -3.07 7.00
CA ALA A 66 4.58 -3.46 7.98
C ALA A 66 4.21 -4.80 8.67
N VAL A 67 2.91 -5.04 8.88
CA VAL A 67 2.42 -6.16 9.72
C VAL A 67 2.89 -7.52 9.18
N ASN A 68 2.89 -7.73 7.86
CA ASN A 68 3.37 -8.98 7.27
C ASN A 68 4.87 -9.17 7.43
N ASP A 69 5.65 -8.08 7.38
CA ASP A 69 7.09 -8.13 7.60
C ASP A 69 7.40 -8.56 9.04
N PHE A 70 6.68 -8.01 10.03
CA PHE A 70 6.80 -8.43 11.43
C PHE A 70 6.39 -9.88 11.64
N ASN A 71 5.24 -10.29 11.11
CA ASN A 71 4.74 -11.66 11.26
C ASN A 71 5.70 -12.71 10.64
N ARG A 72 6.36 -12.35 9.54
CA ARG A 72 7.35 -13.21 8.87
C ARG A 72 8.77 -13.03 9.41
N GLN A 73 8.96 -12.14 10.40
CA GLN A 73 10.28 -11.78 10.96
C GLN A 73 11.27 -11.35 9.88
N VAL A 74 10.76 -10.63 8.87
CA VAL A 74 11.44 -10.34 7.61
C VAL A 74 11.75 -8.84 7.54
N TYR A 75 12.32 -8.30 8.62
CA TYR A 75 12.70 -6.90 8.77
C TYR A 75 14.16 -6.69 8.37
N ASN A 76 14.48 -6.86 7.09
CA ASN A 76 15.85 -6.61 6.65
C ASN A 76 16.11 -5.10 6.52
N LYS A 77 16.82 -4.52 7.50
CA LYS A 77 17.24 -3.10 7.48
C LYS A 77 17.95 -2.71 6.19
N SER A 78 18.67 -3.62 5.53
CA SER A 78 19.38 -3.31 4.28
C SER A 78 18.42 -3.00 3.13
N ILE A 79 17.24 -3.62 3.11
CA ILE A 79 16.21 -3.38 2.08
C ILE A 79 15.64 -1.97 2.22
N LEU A 80 15.33 -1.52 3.44
CA LEU A 80 14.84 -0.14 3.65
C LEU A 80 15.90 0.90 3.25
N ASN A 81 17.16 0.65 3.59
CA ASN A 81 18.26 1.57 3.29
C ASN A 81 18.52 1.69 1.78
N SER A 82 18.48 0.58 1.03
CA SER A 82 18.79 0.59 -0.41
C SER A 82 17.78 1.34 -1.26
N TYR A 83 16.53 1.48 -0.81
CA TYR A 83 15.53 2.28 -1.53
C TYR A 83 15.66 3.77 -1.24
N THR A 84 15.93 4.16 0.01
CA THR A 84 16.15 5.58 0.35
C THR A 84 17.46 6.14 -0.19
N SER A 85 18.46 5.30 -0.46
CA SER A 85 19.76 5.75 -0.97
C SER A 85 19.72 6.31 -2.39
N ASN A 86 18.70 5.95 -3.19
CA ASN A 86 18.53 6.41 -4.57
C ASN A 86 17.63 7.66 -4.70
N PHE A 87 17.14 8.23 -3.58
CA PHE A 87 16.34 9.46 -3.55
C PHE A 87 17.17 10.71 -3.19
N LYS A 88 18.49 10.67 -3.38
CA LYS A 88 19.35 11.86 -3.29
C LYS A 88 19.36 12.64 -4.59
#